data_AF-F0XW10-F1
#
_entry.id   AF-F0XW10-F1
#
_cell.length_a   1.000
_cell.length_b   1.000
_cell.length_c   1.000
_cell.angle_alpha   90.00
_cell.angle_beta   90.00
_cell.angle_gamma   90.00
#
_symmetry.space_group_name_H-M   'P 1'
#
loop_
_entity.id
_entity.type
_entity.pdbx_description
1 polymer ?
#
loop_
_entity_poly.entity_id
_entity_poly.type
_entity_poly.pdbx_seq_one_letter_code
_entity_poly.pdbx_strand_id
1 'polypeptide(L)'
;MTRFNVGECTDCPVYDGLFEFQQIASGASIDGAVKLNHGATDIAINWSGGLHHAKKSEASGFCYINDIVLAILELLKYHARVLYIDIDIHHGDGVEEAFYCTDRVMTCSFHKYGDFFPGTGNVADVGAKKGKYYSVNFPLKEGMEDVSYGQVFKPVIQKIMDVYRPTAVVLQCGADSLTGDRLGCFNLTLEGHGDCVRFVKGFGVPLLVLGGGGYTIRNVARCWAYETSVLLDTPVGEDIPYNDYFEYYSPDFKLHLTKNPNLENANTRESLAATRDELLEMLNGLKGAPSLQIHDVPPDWNSKLREVDDSAQDPDAKPPALDLKTGAIKREHPAEFAPRPDAPPPPAPMDI
;
A
#
# COMPACT_ATOMS: atom_id res chain seq x y z
N MET A 1 1.00 26.20 -13.87
CA MET A 1 0.40 25.21 -12.94
C MET A 1 -0.28 24.07 -13.70
N THR A 2 -0.96 24.32 -14.83
CA THR A 2 -1.52 23.26 -15.71
C THR A 2 -0.53 22.19 -16.21
N ARG A 3 0.74 22.53 -16.44
CA ARG A 3 1.76 21.58 -16.95
C ARG A 3 1.97 20.34 -16.05
N PHE A 4 1.83 20.48 -14.74
CA PHE A 4 2.13 19.42 -13.77
C PHE A 4 0.86 18.84 -13.13
N ASN A 5 -0.32 19.24 -13.62
CA ASN A 5 -1.63 18.89 -13.07
C ASN A 5 -1.81 19.23 -11.57
N VAL A 6 -1.16 20.30 -11.10
CA VAL A 6 -1.26 20.81 -9.73
C VAL A 6 -1.94 22.18 -9.73
N GLY A 7 -2.96 22.37 -8.90
CA GLY A 7 -3.61 23.66 -8.70
C GLY A 7 -5.02 23.57 -8.12
N GLU A 8 -5.65 24.72 -7.89
CA GLU A 8 -6.98 24.82 -7.26
C GLU A 8 -8.12 24.20 -8.10
N CYS A 9 -7.92 24.05 -9.40
CA CYS A 9 -8.89 23.44 -10.31
C CYS A 9 -8.56 21.98 -10.67
N THR A 10 -7.62 21.34 -9.96
CA THR A 10 -7.28 19.93 -10.14
C THR A 10 -7.51 19.18 -8.83
N ASP A 11 -7.52 17.84 -8.90
CA ASP A 11 -7.59 17.01 -7.70
C ASP A 11 -6.28 17.05 -6.88
N CYS A 12 -5.26 17.78 -7.32
CA CYS A 12 -3.97 17.89 -6.64
C CYS A 12 -3.72 19.35 -6.18
N PRO A 13 -4.30 19.77 -5.04
CA PRO A 13 -4.17 21.13 -4.55
C PRO A 13 -2.75 21.45 -4.03
N VAL A 14 -2.39 22.73 -4.06
CA VAL A 14 -1.21 23.22 -3.34
C VAL A 14 -1.59 23.47 -1.88
N TYR A 15 -0.81 22.93 -0.95
CA TYR A 15 -0.98 23.19 0.49
C TYR A 15 0.38 23.36 1.18
N ASP A 16 0.38 24.05 2.32
CA ASP A 16 1.58 24.27 3.13
C ASP A 16 2.12 22.93 3.63
N GLY A 17 3.42 22.70 3.42
CA GLY A 17 4.07 21.43 3.79
C GLY A 17 3.94 20.32 2.75
N LEU A 18 3.35 20.56 1.57
CA LEU A 18 3.20 19.55 0.50
C LEU A 18 4.49 18.77 0.22
N PHE A 19 5.61 19.48 0.01
CA PHE A 19 6.87 18.80 -0.31
C PHE A 19 7.42 18.00 0.87
N GLU A 20 7.30 18.52 2.10
CA GLU A 20 7.74 17.84 3.31
C GLU A 20 6.95 16.54 3.56
N PHE A 21 5.63 16.59 3.39
CA PHE A 21 4.78 15.40 3.44
C PHE A 21 5.22 14.34 2.44
N GLN A 22 5.45 14.73 1.18
CA GLN A 22 5.89 13.82 0.13
C GLN A 22 7.30 13.26 0.40
N GLN A 23 8.20 14.04 1.01
CA GLN A 23 9.53 13.57 1.42
C GLN A 23 9.45 12.49 2.50
N ILE A 24 8.60 12.67 3.52
CA ILE A 24 8.43 11.69 4.60
C ILE A 24 7.84 10.39 4.07
N ALA A 25 6.72 10.48 3.33
CA ALA A 25 6.04 9.31 2.77
C ALA A 25 6.95 8.52 1.83
N SER A 26 7.62 9.21 0.89
CA SER A 26 8.53 8.56 -0.06
C SER A 26 9.79 8.00 0.60
N GLY A 27 10.34 8.75 1.56
CA GLY A 27 11.52 8.32 2.31
C GLY A 27 11.28 7.03 3.09
N ALA A 28 10.12 6.88 3.71
CA ALA A 28 9.75 5.67 4.45
C ALA A 28 9.60 4.43 3.54
N SER A 29 9.00 4.58 2.34
CA SER A 29 8.91 3.47 1.37
C SER A 29 10.30 3.04 0.86
N ILE A 30 11.19 4.00 0.60
CA ILE A 30 12.58 3.71 0.22
C ILE A 30 13.34 3.04 1.37
N ASP A 31 13.21 3.54 2.61
CA ASP A 31 13.86 2.95 3.78
C ASP A 31 13.40 1.50 4.02
N GLY A 32 12.09 1.25 3.91
CA GLY A 32 11.53 -0.10 3.95
C GLY A 32 12.13 -1.03 2.89
N ALA A 33 12.25 -0.55 1.64
CA ALA A 33 12.90 -1.31 0.57
C ALA A 33 14.38 -1.59 0.84
N VAL A 34 15.14 -0.63 1.40
CA VAL A 34 16.54 -0.83 1.79
C VAL A 34 16.66 -1.90 2.89
N LYS A 35 15.79 -1.85 3.91
CA LYS A 35 15.78 -2.85 4.99
C LYS A 35 15.49 -4.26 4.47
N LEU A 36 14.54 -4.39 3.53
CA LEU A 36 14.24 -5.67 2.85
C LEU A 36 15.43 -6.17 2.02
N ASN A 37 16.05 -5.29 1.22
CA ASN A 37 17.22 -5.63 0.40
C ASN A 37 18.41 -6.14 1.22
N HIS A 38 18.60 -5.60 2.43
CA HIS A 38 19.70 -5.96 3.32
C HIS A 38 19.35 -7.13 4.26
N GLY A 39 18.14 -7.67 4.17
CA GLY A 39 17.67 -8.76 5.03
C GLY A 39 17.54 -8.37 6.50
N ALA A 40 17.37 -7.07 6.79
CA ALA A 40 17.19 -6.55 8.15
C ALA A 40 15.76 -6.76 8.66
N THR A 41 14.80 -6.99 7.76
CA THR A 41 13.42 -7.36 8.07
C THR A 41 12.84 -8.25 6.98
N ASP A 42 11.86 -9.08 7.33
CA ASP A 42 11.06 -9.86 6.37
C ASP A 42 9.90 -9.03 5.80
N ILE A 43 9.35 -8.13 6.62
CA ILE A 43 8.19 -7.29 6.31
C ILE A 43 8.50 -5.84 6.70
N ALA A 44 8.24 -4.89 5.80
CA ALA A 44 8.29 -3.46 6.09
C ALA A 44 6.91 -2.84 5.82
N ILE A 45 6.45 -1.95 6.72
CA ILE A 45 5.13 -1.31 6.62
C ILE A 45 5.30 0.21 6.52
N ASN A 46 4.65 0.82 5.55
CA ASN A 46 4.51 2.27 5.46
C ASN A 46 3.09 2.68 5.03
N TRP A 47 2.21 2.90 6.00
CA TRP A 47 0.84 3.36 5.77
C TRP A 47 0.74 4.78 5.19
N SER A 48 1.80 5.59 5.28
CA SER A 48 1.82 6.93 4.69
C SER A 48 2.14 6.95 3.20
N GLY A 49 2.65 5.83 2.66
CA GLY A 49 2.96 5.64 1.25
C GLY A 49 1.80 5.00 0.48
N GLY A 50 2.09 4.46 -0.71
CA GLY A 50 1.08 3.83 -1.57
C GLY A 50 0.41 4.80 -2.56
N LEU A 51 1.07 5.91 -2.90
CA LEU A 51 0.54 6.97 -3.76
C LEU A 51 0.68 6.59 -5.24
N HIS A 52 -0.12 5.63 -5.68
CA HIS A 52 0.06 4.90 -6.94
C HIS A 52 -0.27 5.69 -8.23
N HIS A 53 -0.97 6.83 -8.15
CA HIS A 53 -1.40 7.59 -9.33
C HIS A 53 -0.36 8.58 -9.86
N ALA A 54 0.64 8.92 -9.05
CA ALA A 54 1.65 9.90 -9.44
C ALA A 54 2.43 9.41 -10.69
N LYS A 55 2.59 10.31 -11.66
CA LYS A 55 3.27 10.02 -12.93
C LYS A 55 4.71 10.51 -12.91
N LYS A 56 5.45 10.21 -13.97
CA LYS A 56 6.85 10.67 -14.11
C LYS A 56 7.01 12.19 -14.10
N SER A 57 6.02 12.93 -14.58
CA SER A 57 6.14 14.38 -14.79
C SER A 57 4.85 15.17 -14.51
N GLU A 58 3.89 14.58 -13.81
CA GLU A 58 2.67 15.24 -13.35
C GLU A 58 2.07 14.53 -12.13
N ALA A 59 1.34 15.30 -11.31
CA ALA A 59 0.54 14.76 -10.23
C ALA A 59 -0.79 14.22 -10.78
N SER A 60 -1.42 13.27 -10.07
CA SER A 60 -2.73 12.72 -10.46
C SER A 60 -3.39 12.07 -9.27
N GLY A 61 -4.72 12.15 -9.13
CA GLY A 61 -5.48 11.42 -8.11
C GLY A 61 -4.92 11.58 -6.69
N PHE A 62 -4.72 12.82 -6.24
CA PHE A 62 -4.10 13.16 -4.94
C PHE A 62 -2.62 12.78 -4.77
N CYS A 63 -1.98 12.18 -5.79
CA CYS A 63 -0.61 11.68 -5.72
C CYS A 63 0.38 12.61 -6.46
N TYR A 64 1.50 12.96 -5.81
CA TYR A 64 2.51 13.89 -6.35
C TYR A 64 3.84 13.21 -6.63
N ILE A 65 4.33 12.36 -5.71
CA ILE A 65 5.51 11.51 -5.88
C ILE A 65 5.06 10.06 -5.76
N ASN A 66 5.48 9.23 -6.72
CA ASN A 66 5.16 7.81 -6.70
C ASN A 66 6.21 7.07 -5.85
N ASP A 67 5.96 7.00 -4.55
CA ASP A 67 6.83 6.33 -3.58
C ASP A 67 7.00 4.83 -3.87
N ILE A 68 5.97 4.21 -4.44
CA ILE A 68 5.95 2.80 -4.83
C ILE A 68 6.99 2.53 -5.93
N VAL A 69 7.00 3.36 -6.98
CA VAL A 69 7.98 3.24 -8.07
C VAL A 69 9.41 3.40 -7.54
N LEU A 70 9.63 4.35 -6.62
CA LEU A 70 10.94 4.55 -6.00
C LEU A 70 11.37 3.35 -5.16
N ALA A 71 10.47 2.78 -4.36
CA ALA A 71 10.73 1.58 -3.56
C ALA A 71 11.01 0.35 -4.44
N ILE A 72 10.25 0.15 -5.52
CA ILE A 72 10.49 -0.95 -6.47
C ILE A 72 11.85 -0.79 -7.15
N LEU A 73 12.24 0.43 -7.56
CA LEU A 73 13.56 0.69 -8.13
C LEU A 73 14.68 0.35 -7.14
N GLU A 74 14.48 0.62 -5.85
CA GLU A 74 15.42 0.21 -4.81
C GLU A 74 15.48 -1.31 -4.67
N LEU A 75 14.33 -2.01 -4.61
CA LEU A 75 14.27 -3.48 -4.56
C LEU A 75 14.95 -4.14 -5.78
N LEU A 76 14.80 -3.55 -6.97
CA LEU A 76 15.41 -4.05 -8.21
C LEU A 76 16.95 -4.01 -8.21
N LYS A 77 17.61 -3.41 -7.21
CA LYS A 77 19.06 -3.55 -7.02
C LYS A 77 19.47 -4.97 -6.62
N TYR A 78 18.64 -5.66 -5.84
CA TYR A 78 18.95 -6.98 -5.28
C TYR A 78 18.00 -8.08 -5.80
N HIS A 79 16.77 -7.71 -6.14
CA HIS A 79 15.74 -8.63 -6.59
C HIS A 79 15.67 -8.66 -8.11
N ALA A 80 15.78 -9.86 -8.68
CA ALA A 80 15.69 -10.04 -10.13
C ALA A 80 14.31 -9.66 -10.67
N ARG A 81 13.28 -9.97 -9.87
CA ARG A 81 11.86 -9.82 -10.17
C ARG A 81 11.14 -9.33 -8.93
N VAL A 82 10.39 -8.24 -9.08
CA VAL A 82 9.55 -7.67 -8.03
C VAL A 82 8.10 -7.76 -8.49
N LEU A 83 7.22 -8.29 -7.64
CA LEU A 83 5.79 -8.29 -7.91
C LEU A 83 5.14 -7.11 -7.17
N TYR A 84 4.37 -6.31 -7.89
CA TYR A 84 3.50 -5.29 -7.33
C TYR A 84 2.06 -5.77 -7.35
N ILE A 85 1.40 -5.78 -6.20
CA ILE A 85 -0.01 -6.13 -6.02
C ILE A 85 -0.74 -4.90 -5.49
N ASP A 86 -1.87 -4.58 -6.10
CA ASP A 86 -2.67 -3.40 -5.79
C ASP A 86 -4.13 -3.80 -5.53
N ILE A 87 -4.60 -3.53 -4.31
CA ILE A 87 -5.98 -3.79 -3.85
C ILE A 87 -6.77 -2.51 -3.55
N ASP A 88 -6.25 -1.35 -3.97
CA ASP A 88 -7.02 -0.11 -4.07
C ASP A 88 -8.20 -0.27 -5.03
N ILE A 89 -9.27 0.49 -4.82
CA ILE A 89 -10.41 0.42 -5.75
C ILE A 89 -10.07 1.06 -7.11
N HIS A 90 -9.09 1.96 -7.16
CA HIS A 90 -8.63 2.59 -8.38
C HIS A 90 -7.51 1.78 -9.02
N HIS A 91 -7.42 1.83 -10.35
CA HIS A 91 -6.32 1.20 -11.06
C HIS A 91 -4.97 1.85 -10.68
N GLY A 92 -3.97 1.05 -10.31
CA GLY A 92 -2.59 1.44 -10.01
C GLY A 92 -1.77 1.92 -11.20
N ASP A 93 -2.32 2.88 -11.93
CA ASP A 93 -1.92 3.29 -13.27
C ASP A 93 -0.54 3.95 -13.35
N GLY A 94 -0.09 4.67 -12.31
CA GLY A 94 1.24 5.28 -12.27
C GLY A 94 2.35 4.24 -12.12
N VAL A 95 2.11 3.20 -11.31
CA VAL A 95 3.05 2.08 -11.14
C VAL A 95 3.07 1.22 -12.40
N GLU A 96 1.90 0.91 -12.97
CA GLU A 96 1.80 0.19 -14.24
C GLU A 96 2.53 0.93 -15.37
N GLU A 97 2.29 2.24 -15.55
CA GLU A 97 2.96 3.04 -16.59
C GLU A 97 4.49 3.02 -16.44
N ALA A 98 4.99 3.16 -15.20
CA ALA A 98 6.43 3.20 -14.93
C ALA A 98 7.15 1.91 -15.34
N PHE A 99 6.47 0.76 -15.24
CA PHE A 99 7.05 -0.56 -15.53
C PHE A 99 6.47 -1.26 -16.77
N TYR A 100 5.61 -0.58 -17.53
CA TYR A 100 4.87 -1.13 -18.68
C TYR A 100 5.73 -1.80 -19.76
N CYS A 101 7.01 -1.43 -19.83
CA CYS A 101 7.96 -1.91 -20.85
C CYS A 101 9.02 -2.90 -20.33
N THR A 102 8.94 -3.37 -19.08
CA THR A 102 9.91 -4.31 -18.48
C THR A 102 9.25 -5.59 -17.97
N ASP A 103 10.01 -6.68 -18.00
CA ASP A 103 9.68 -7.99 -17.43
C ASP A 103 10.23 -8.19 -16.00
N ARG A 104 11.00 -7.21 -15.50
CA ARG A 104 11.58 -7.25 -14.14
C ARG A 104 10.61 -6.85 -13.03
N VAL A 105 9.49 -6.25 -13.41
CA VAL A 105 8.39 -5.94 -12.49
C VAL A 105 7.11 -6.45 -13.13
N MET A 106 6.32 -7.20 -12.38
CA MET A 106 4.96 -7.55 -12.76
C MET A 106 4.00 -6.71 -11.93
N THR A 107 3.05 -6.01 -12.56
CA THR A 107 1.99 -5.28 -11.88
C THR A 107 0.70 -6.08 -11.92
N CYS A 108 0.00 -6.20 -10.79
CA CYS A 108 -1.29 -6.86 -10.68
C CYS A 108 -2.27 -5.98 -9.91
N SER A 109 -3.32 -5.50 -10.56
CA SER A 109 -4.30 -4.59 -9.95
C SER A 109 -5.73 -5.14 -10.05
N PHE A 110 -6.48 -5.03 -8.95
CA PHE A 110 -7.89 -5.42 -8.85
C PHE A 110 -8.75 -4.20 -8.52
N HIS A 111 -9.39 -3.62 -9.51
CA HIS A 111 -9.98 -2.27 -9.39
C HIS A 111 -11.33 -2.17 -10.10
N LYS A 112 -12.11 -1.15 -9.75
CA LYS A 112 -13.32 -0.83 -10.49
C LYS A 112 -12.95 -0.27 -11.87
N TYR A 113 -13.59 -0.79 -12.91
CA TYR A 113 -13.36 -0.36 -14.29
C TYR A 113 -14.66 0.06 -15.00
N GLY A 114 -14.56 0.97 -15.96
CA GLY A 114 -15.68 1.57 -16.69
C GLY A 114 -15.70 3.09 -16.52
N ASP A 115 -16.86 3.66 -16.21
CA ASP A 115 -16.98 5.07 -15.83
C ASP A 115 -16.45 5.28 -14.40
N PHE A 116 -15.12 5.29 -14.26
CA PHE A 116 -14.39 5.42 -13.00
C PHE A 116 -12.98 5.92 -13.22
N PHE A 117 -12.46 6.71 -12.28
CA PHE A 117 -11.06 7.13 -12.30
C PHE A 117 -10.13 5.92 -12.09
N PRO A 118 -8.97 5.83 -12.76
CA PRO A 118 -8.38 6.77 -13.73
C PRO A 118 -8.79 6.53 -15.20
N GLY A 119 -9.65 5.55 -15.47
CA GLY A 119 -10.11 5.21 -16.83
C GLY A 119 -9.17 4.27 -17.62
N THR A 120 -8.13 3.74 -16.97
CA THR A 120 -7.20 2.72 -17.49
C THR A 120 -7.37 1.40 -16.72
N GLY A 121 -6.64 0.35 -17.09
CA GLY A 121 -6.69 -0.95 -16.40
C GLY A 121 -7.69 -1.93 -17.02
N ASN A 122 -7.87 -1.85 -18.34
CA ASN A 122 -8.66 -2.85 -19.04
C ASN A 122 -7.97 -4.22 -18.93
N VAL A 123 -8.74 -5.33 -18.98
CA VAL A 123 -8.17 -6.68 -19.05
C VAL A 123 -7.18 -6.85 -20.23
N ALA A 124 -7.38 -6.09 -21.31
CA ALA A 124 -6.51 -6.09 -22.49
C ALA A 124 -5.23 -5.24 -22.32
N ASP A 125 -5.12 -4.45 -21.25
CA ASP A 125 -3.93 -3.65 -20.93
C ASP A 125 -2.87 -4.57 -20.30
N VAL A 126 -2.10 -5.23 -21.17
CA VAL A 126 -1.18 -6.31 -20.79
C VAL A 126 0.29 -5.92 -20.83
N GLY A 127 0.63 -4.63 -20.91
CA GLY A 127 2.01 -4.18 -21.05
C GLY A 127 2.50 -4.17 -22.50
N ALA A 128 3.73 -3.67 -22.71
CA ALA A 128 4.33 -3.49 -24.02
C ALA A 128 5.80 -3.91 -24.07
N LYS A 129 6.34 -4.10 -25.28
CA LYS A 129 7.75 -4.48 -25.52
C LYS A 129 8.11 -5.72 -24.69
N LYS A 130 9.13 -5.64 -23.83
CA LYS A 130 9.53 -6.74 -22.94
C LYS A 130 8.54 -6.98 -21.79
N GLY A 131 7.80 -5.94 -21.39
CA GLY A 131 6.77 -6.02 -20.34
C GLY A 131 5.42 -6.55 -20.84
N LYS A 132 5.31 -6.96 -22.10
CA LYS A 132 4.08 -7.59 -22.58
C LYS A 132 3.81 -8.89 -21.79
N TYR A 133 2.59 -9.01 -21.27
CA TYR A 133 2.11 -10.03 -20.33
C TYR A 133 2.65 -9.92 -18.89
N TYR A 134 3.25 -8.78 -18.53
CA TYR A 134 3.69 -8.47 -17.15
C TYR A 134 2.86 -7.36 -16.48
N SER A 135 1.80 -6.89 -17.14
CA SER A 135 0.74 -6.10 -16.52
C SER A 135 -0.53 -6.95 -16.49
N VAL A 136 -1.08 -7.15 -15.29
CA VAL A 136 -2.24 -8.01 -15.02
C VAL A 136 -3.33 -7.14 -14.42
N ASN A 137 -4.42 -6.96 -15.16
CA ASN A 137 -5.52 -6.11 -14.74
C ASN A 137 -6.80 -6.92 -14.58
N PHE A 138 -7.40 -6.85 -13.39
CA PHE A 138 -8.68 -7.48 -13.10
C PHE A 138 -9.76 -6.39 -12.97
N PRO A 139 -10.43 -6.00 -14.07
CA PRO A 139 -11.49 -5.01 -14.03
C PRO A 139 -12.73 -5.57 -13.34
N LEU A 140 -13.23 -4.83 -12.34
CA LEU A 140 -14.38 -5.18 -11.51
C LEU A 140 -15.50 -4.15 -11.64
N LYS A 141 -16.69 -4.55 -11.23
CA LYS A 141 -17.88 -3.69 -11.10
C LYS A 141 -18.15 -3.39 -9.63
N GLU A 142 -19.07 -2.46 -9.40
CA GLU A 142 -19.53 -2.07 -8.05
C GLU A 142 -20.08 -3.24 -7.22
N GLY A 143 -20.09 -3.03 -5.90
CA GLY A 143 -20.67 -3.96 -4.93
C GLY A 143 -19.87 -5.25 -4.72
N MET A 144 -18.61 -5.30 -5.13
CA MET A 144 -17.76 -6.48 -4.92
C MET A 144 -17.66 -6.86 -3.44
N GLU A 145 -17.78 -8.15 -3.13
CA GLU A 145 -17.87 -8.68 -1.77
C GLU A 145 -16.73 -9.67 -1.47
N ASP A 146 -16.41 -9.87 -0.19
CA ASP A 146 -15.28 -10.70 0.28
C ASP A 146 -15.17 -12.08 -0.40
N VAL A 147 -16.28 -12.83 -0.47
CA VAL A 147 -16.27 -14.20 -1.00
C VAL A 147 -15.93 -14.20 -2.50
N SER A 148 -16.56 -13.31 -3.26
CA SER A 148 -16.32 -13.17 -4.70
C SER A 148 -14.91 -12.63 -4.97
N TYR A 149 -14.42 -11.70 -4.14
CA TYR A 149 -13.07 -11.15 -4.24
C TYR A 149 -12.01 -12.22 -3.98
N GLY A 150 -12.15 -13.00 -2.91
CA GLY A 150 -11.23 -14.11 -2.62
C GLY A 150 -11.22 -15.19 -3.72
N GLN A 151 -12.35 -15.44 -4.39
CA GLN A 151 -12.45 -16.40 -5.50
C GLN A 151 -11.70 -15.99 -6.77
N VAL A 152 -11.37 -14.70 -6.93
CA VAL A 152 -10.58 -14.21 -8.06
C VAL A 152 -9.15 -13.84 -7.66
N PHE A 153 -8.97 -13.21 -6.49
CA PHE A 153 -7.68 -12.78 -5.97
C PHE A 153 -6.73 -13.96 -5.79
N LYS A 154 -7.13 -14.97 -5.00
CA LYS A 154 -6.24 -16.09 -4.64
C LYS A 154 -5.77 -16.88 -5.86
N PRO A 155 -6.63 -17.30 -6.81
CA PRO A 155 -6.17 -18.03 -7.99
C PRO A 155 -5.23 -17.24 -8.88
N VAL A 156 -5.50 -15.94 -9.10
CA VAL A 156 -4.67 -15.08 -9.95
C VAL A 156 -3.30 -14.86 -9.31
N ILE A 157 -3.27 -14.46 -8.02
CA ILE A 157 -2.02 -14.23 -7.30
C ILE A 157 -1.22 -15.53 -7.17
N GLN A 158 -1.85 -16.66 -6.85
CA GLN A 158 -1.16 -17.96 -6.83
C GLN A 158 -0.50 -18.25 -8.17
N LYS A 159 -1.22 -18.04 -9.28
CA LYS A 159 -0.69 -18.32 -10.61
C LYS A 159 0.49 -17.41 -10.97
N ILE A 160 0.41 -16.14 -10.58
CA ILE A 160 1.53 -15.19 -10.72
C ILE A 160 2.73 -15.70 -9.93
N MET A 161 2.57 -16.08 -8.66
CA MET A 161 3.66 -16.58 -7.83
C MET A 161 4.31 -17.83 -8.44
N ASP A 162 3.51 -18.76 -8.97
CA ASP A 162 4.00 -19.99 -9.60
C ASP A 162 4.83 -19.73 -10.87
N VAL A 163 4.39 -18.78 -11.71
CA VAL A 163 4.99 -18.55 -13.04
C VAL A 163 6.08 -17.48 -12.99
N TYR A 164 5.78 -16.33 -12.39
CA TYR A 164 6.66 -15.18 -12.31
C TYR A 164 7.77 -15.39 -11.27
N ARG A 165 7.48 -16.13 -10.19
CA ARG A 165 8.43 -16.43 -9.10
C ARG A 165 9.18 -15.18 -8.62
N PRO A 166 8.47 -14.14 -8.16
CA PRO A 166 9.11 -12.93 -7.66
C PRO A 166 9.97 -13.24 -6.44
N THR A 167 10.98 -12.41 -6.21
CA THR A 167 11.87 -12.53 -5.05
C THR A 167 11.62 -11.44 -4.00
N ALA A 168 10.71 -10.51 -4.28
CA ALA A 168 10.16 -9.53 -3.35
C ALA A 168 8.75 -9.12 -3.84
N VAL A 169 7.88 -8.73 -2.91
CA VAL A 169 6.53 -8.24 -3.19
C VAL A 169 6.35 -6.85 -2.59
N VAL A 170 5.70 -5.97 -3.33
CA VAL A 170 5.14 -4.71 -2.83
C VAL A 170 3.62 -4.84 -2.90
N LEU A 171 2.94 -4.74 -1.75
CA LEU A 171 1.50 -4.80 -1.62
C LEU A 171 0.98 -3.42 -1.22
N GLN A 172 0.24 -2.77 -2.13
CA GLN A 172 -0.50 -1.55 -1.85
C GLN A 172 -1.86 -1.95 -1.26
N CYS A 173 -2.18 -1.46 -0.07
CA CYS A 173 -3.39 -1.78 0.69
C CYS A 173 -4.35 -0.59 0.74
N GLY A 174 -4.73 -0.06 -0.42
CA GLY A 174 -5.76 0.97 -0.55
C GLY A 174 -7.05 0.52 0.15
N ALA A 175 -7.52 1.35 1.08
CA ALA A 175 -8.66 1.07 1.96
C ALA A 175 -9.97 1.67 1.43
N ASP A 176 -9.96 2.30 0.26
CA ASP A 176 -11.16 2.78 -0.44
C ASP A 176 -11.94 1.68 -1.16
N SER A 177 -11.38 0.47 -1.23
CA SER A 177 -12.11 -0.76 -1.65
C SER A 177 -13.02 -1.32 -0.55
N LEU A 178 -13.02 -0.73 0.65
CA LEU A 178 -13.88 -1.13 1.76
C LEU A 178 -15.33 -0.66 1.62
N THR A 179 -16.23 -1.40 2.26
CA THR A 179 -17.62 -1.01 2.42
C THR A 179 -17.77 0.32 3.16
N GLY A 180 -18.65 1.18 2.65
CA GLY A 180 -18.94 2.48 3.24
C GLY A 180 -17.82 3.51 3.08
N ASP A 181 -16.90 3.31 2.14
CA ASP A 181 -16.01 4.38 1.69
C ASP A 181 -16.79 5.55 1.05
N ARG A 182 -16.21 6.76 1.05
CA ARG A 182 -16.87 7.95 0.50
C ARG A 182 -16.78 8.06 -1.02
N LEU A 183 -15.72 7.53 -1.63
CA LEU A 183 -15.48 7.58 -3.07
C LEU A 183 -15.61 6.19 -3.70
N GLY A 184 -15.16 5.15 -2.99
CA GLY A 184 -15.25 3.78 -3.43
C GLY A 184 -16.67 3.23 -3.37
N CYS A 185 -16.94 2.23 -4.22
CA CYS A 185 -18.25 1.56 -4.29
C CYS A 185 -18.15 0.03 -4.28
N PHE A 186 -17.14 -0.51 -3.59
CA PHE A 186 -17.10 -1.92 -3.23
C PHE A 186 -17.78 -2.18 -1.88
N ASN A 187 -17.93 -3.45 -1.52
CA ASN A 187 -18.57 -3.91 -0.30
C ASN A 187 -17.65 -4.84 0.53
N LEU A 188 -16.33 -4.62 0.46
CA LEU A 188 -15.37 -5.44 1.21
C LEU A 188 -15.37 -5.10 2.70
N THR A 189 -15.23 -6.12 3.53
CA THR A 189 -15.00 -5.96 4.97
C THR A 189 -13.50 -6.00 5.28
N LEU A 190 -13.14 -5.70 6.53
CA LEU A 190 -11.76 -5.83 6.99
C LEU A 190 -11.24 -7.27 6.88
N GLU A 191 -12.12 -8.26 7.07
CA GLU A 191 -11.71 -9.66 6.95
C GLU A 191 -11.41 -10.01 5.49
N GLY A 192 -12.25 -9.58 4.55
CA GLY A 192 -12.02 -9.83 3.12
C GLY A 192 -10.76 -9.14 2.60
N HIS A 193 -10.54 -7.89 3.02
CA HIS A 193 -9.36 -7.11 2.65
C HIS A 193 -8.09 -7.68 3.31
N GLY A 194 -8.12 -7.94 4.61
CA GLY A 194 -7.01 -8.58 5.35
C GLY A 194 -6.70 -10.02 4.95
N ASP A 195 -7.66 -10.76 4.37
CA ASP A 195 -7.42 -12.09 3.79
C ASP A 195 -6.50 -12.02 2.56
N CYS A 196 -6.51 -10.89 1.83
CA CYS A 196 -5.56 -10.64 0.74
C CYS A 196 -4.14 -10.48 1.29
N VAL A 197 -3.96 -9.67 2.34
CA VAL A 197 -2.67 -9.50 3.03
C VAL A 197 -2.17 -10.83 3.57
N ARG A 198 -3.03 -11.59 4.25
CA ARG A 198 -2.71 -12.92 4.81
C ARG A 198 -2.24 -13.89 3.74
N PHE A 199 -2.92 -13.89 2.59
CA PHE A 199 -2.57 -14.75 1.46
C PHE A 199 -1.21 -14.39 0.87
N VAL A 200 -0.94 -13.09 0.64
CA VAL A 200 0.34 -12.61 0.10
C VAL A 200 1.50 -12.88 1.07
N LYS A 201 1.29 -12.61 2.37
CA LYS A 201 2.25 -12.91 3.42
C LYS A 201 2.64 -14.40 3.45
N GLY A 202 1.68 -15.30 3.19
CA GLY A 202 1.88 -16.75 3.21
C GLY A 202 2.92 -17.28 2.23
N PHE A 203 3.33 -16.50 1.22
CA PHE A 203 4.39 -16.90 0.30
C PHE A 203 5.81 -16.75 0.86
N GLY A 204 6.01 -16.03 1.97
CA GLY A 204 7.29 -15.97 2.68
C GLY A 204 8.43 -15.34 1.89
N VAL A 205 8.13 -14.36 1.04
CA VAL A 205 9.13 -13.53 0.34
C VAL A 205 9.16 -12.12 0.96
N PRO A 206 10.28 -11.38 0.87
CA PRO A 206 10.37 -10.00 1.36
C PRO A 206 9.18 -9.16 0.92
N LEU A 207 8.46 -8.58 1.88
CA LEU A 207 7.17 -7.92 1.67
C LEU A 207 7.21 -6.46 2.14
N LEU A 208 7.03 -5.53 1.21
CA LEU A 208 6.73 -4.13 1.53
C LEU A 208 5.22 -3.92 1.48
N VAL A 209 4.62 -3.50 2.58
CA VAL A 209 3.19 -3.17 2.67
C VAL A 209 3.02 -1.66 2.76
N LEU A 210 2.19 -1.11 1.89
CA LEU A 210 1.95 0.32 1.77
C LEU A 210 0.47 0.64 2.02
N GLY A 211 0.17 1.91 2.32
CA GLY A 211 -1.19 2.42 2.37
C GLY A 211 -1.81 2.59 0.97
N GLY A 212 -2.55 3.68 0.78
CA GLY A 212 -3.27 3.96 -0.46
C GLY A 212 -4.44 4.91 -0.26
N GLY A 213 -5.44 4.82 -1.13
CA GLY A 213 -6.72 5.51 -0.97
C GLY A 213 -7.48 5.08 0.28
N GLY A 214 -8.51 5.85 0.65
CA GLY A 214 -9.33 5.58 1.84
C GLY A 214 -9.92 6.87 2.40
N TYR A 215 -11.23 7.06 2.22
CA TYR A 215 -11.88 8.36 2.40
C TYR A 215 -12.92 8.37 3.53
N THR A 216 -13.30 7.19 4.03
CA THR A 216 -13.91 7.05 5.37
C THR A 216 -12.81 6.76 6.40
N ILE A 217 -12.17 7.82 6.91
CA ILE A 217 -10.94 7.73 7.73
C ILE A 217 -11.01 6.78 8.94
N ARG A 218 -12.18 6.64 9.58
CA ARG A 218 -12.38 5.69 10.70
C ARG A 218 -12.26 4.23 10.24
N ASN A 219 -12.67 3.93 9.00
CA ASN A 219 -12.56 2.60 8.42
C ASN A 219 -11.12 2.34 7.95
N VAL A 220 -10.42 3.36 7.45
CA VAL A 220 -8.98 3.29 7.12
C VAL A 220 -8.17 2.92 8.36
N ALA A 221 -8.38 3.63 9.47
CA ALA A 221 -7.70 3.34 10.73
C ALA A 221 -7.97 1.91 11.24
N ARG A 222 -9.23 1.43 11.14
CA ARG A 222 -9.58 0.05 11.48
C ARG A 222 -8.88 -0.96 10.57
N CYS A 223 -8.86 -0.70 9.26
CA CYS A 223 -8.29 -1.58 8.25
C CYS A 223 -6.79 -1.76 8.44
N TRP A 224 -6.02 -0.68 8.43
CA TRP A 224 -4.56 -0.77 8.55
C TRP A 224 -4.11 -1.26 9.93
N ALA A 225 -4.88 -0.99 11.01
CA ALA A 225 -4.65 -1.61 12.31
C ALA A 225 -4.87 -3.14 12.27
N TYR A 226 -5.95 -3.59 11.63
CA TYR A 226 -6.26 -5.01 11.47
C TYR A 226 -5.22 -5.72 10.58
N GLU A 227 -4.84 -5.12 9.45
CA GLU A 227 -3.81 -5.68 8.55
C GLU A 227 -2.44 -5.74 9.23
N THR A 228 -2.09 -4.75 10.06
CA THR A 228 -0.88 -4.81 10.91
C THR A 228 -0.94 -6.03 11.84
N SER A 229 -2.09 -6.30 12.44
CA SER A 229 -2.34 -7.49 13.26
C SER A 229 -2.15 -8.80 12.46
N VAL A 230 -2.64 -8.84 11.21
CA VAL A 230 -2.42 -9.97 10.29
C VAL A 230 -0.94 -10.16 9.96
N LEU A 231 -0.22 -9.07 9.71
CA LEU A 231 1.22 -9.11 9.41
C LEU A 231 2.05 -9.58 10.61
N LEU A 232 1.61 -9.27 11.84
CA LEU A 232 2.23 -9.71 13.10
C LEU A 232 1.77 -11.09 13.59
N ASP A 233 0.87 -11.79 12.87
CA ASP A 233 0.20 -13.02 13.35
C ASP A 233 -0.41 -12.86 14.76
N THR A 234 -0.85 -11.65 15.10
CA THR A 234 -1.35 -11.32 16.43
C THR A 234 -2.84 -10.98 16.32
N PRO A 235 -3.74 -11.83 16.84
CA PRO A 235 -5.17 -11.56 16.80
C PRO A 235 -5.50 -10.36 17.69
N VAL A 236 -6.38 -9.49 17.21
CA VAL A 236 -6.90 -8.35 17.94
C VAL A 236 -8.38 -8.54 18.27
N GLY A 237 -8.80 -7.97 19.39
CA GLY A 237 -10.20 -8.01 19.83
C GLY A 237 -11.12 -7.20 18.92
N GLU A 238 -12.43 -7.44 19.05
CA GLU A 238 -13.44 -6.69 18.29
C GLU A 238 -13.69 -5.29 18.86
N ASP A 239 -13.47 -5.10 20.16
CA ASP A 239 -13.63 -3.82 20.84
C ASP A 239 -12.43 -2.91 20.57
N ILE A 240 -12.70 -1.67 20.14
CA ILE A 240 -11.65 -0.67 19.96
C ILE A 240 -11.12 -0.25 21.33
N PRO A 241 -9.80 -0.28 21.57
CA PRO A 241 -9.23 0.21 22.82
C PRO A 241 -9.38 1.73 22.93
N TYR A 242 -9.46 2.25 24.15
CA TYR A 242 -9.47 3.70 24.36
C TYR A 242 -8.23 4.35 23.73
N ASN A 243 -8.44 5.46 23.02
CA ASN A 243 -7.42 6.22 22.32
C ASN A 243 -7.89 7.67 22.14
N ASP A 244 -7.00 8.56 21.73
CA ASP A 244 -7.28 10.00 21.58
C ASP A 244 -8.43 10.31 20.60
N TYR A 245 -8.74 9.39 19.69
CA TYR A 245 -9.80 9.52 18.68
C TYR A 245 -10.97 8.55 18.93
N PHE A 246 -11.12 8.02 20.15
CA PHE A 246 -12.10 6.97 20.47
C PHE A 246 -13.54 7.32 20.04
N GLU A 247 -13.94 8.58 20.18
CA GLU A 247 -15.28 9.06 19.82
C GLU A 247 -15.59 8.94 18.32
N TYR A 248 -14.58 8.86 17.44
CA TYR A 248 -14.76 8.71 15.98
C TYR A 248 -15.39 7.37 15.60
N TYR A 249 -15.37 6.41 16.53
CA TYR A 249 -15.89 5.06 16.35
C TYR A 249 -17.29 4.85 16.95
N SER A 250 -17.92 5.93 17.41
CA SER A 250 -19.33 5.92 17.81
C SER A 250 -20.25 5.51 16.64
N PRO A 251 -21.35 4.79 16.90
CA PRO A 251 -21.87 4.39 18.21
C PRO A 251 -21.41 2.99 18.67
N ASP A 252 -20.82 2.19 17.79
CA ASP A 252 -20.57 0.77 18.02
C ASP A 252 -19.24 0.49 18.71
N PHE A 253 -18.23 1.35 18.50
CA PHE A 253 -16.87 1.19 19.01
C PHE A 253 -16.23 -0.16 18.65
N LYS A 254 -16.64 -0.76 17.52
CA LYS A 254 -16.13 -2.03 17.02
C LYS A 254 -15.10 -1.84 15.91
N LEU A 255 -14.17 -2.78 15.85
CA LEU A 255 -13.15 -2.84 14.81
C LEU A 255 -13.77 -3.25 13.46
N HIS A 256 -14.53 -4.34 13.44
CA HIS A 256 -15.02 -4.94 12.20
C HIS A 256 -16.20 -4.16 11.58
N LEU A 257 -16.18 -4.07 10.25
CA LEU A 257 -17.21 -3.38 9.47
C LEU A 257 -18.33 -4.34 9.11
N THR A 258 -19.57 -3.84 9.14
CA THR A 258 -20.74 -4.56 8.62
C THR A 258 -20.93 -4.20 7.15
N LYS A 259 -21.13 -5.20 6.30
CA LYS A 259 -21.46 -5.00 4.87
C LYS A 259 -22.73 -4.18 4.72
N ASN A 260 -22.80 -3.39 3.65
CA ASN A 260 -24.03 -2.72 3.26
C ASN A 260 -24.95 -3.72 2.53
N PRO A 261 -26.09 -4.13 3.11
CA PRO A 261 -26.99 -5.11 2.50
C PRO A 261 -27.74 -4.56 1.29
N ASN A 262 -27.76 -3.23 1.10
CA ASN A 262 -28.45 -2.58 0.00
C ASN A 262 -27.56 -2.38 -1.23
N LEU A 263 -26.25 -2.67 -1.11
CA LEU A 263 -25.32 -2.56 -2.24
C LEU A 263 -25.29 -3.89 -2.98
N GLU A 264 -25.92 -3.94 -4.15
CA GLU A 264 -25.96 -5.14 -4.99
C GLU A 264 -24.58 -5.42 -5.61
N ASN A 265 -24.17 -6.70 -5.59
CA ASN A 265 -22.95 -7.13 -6.24
C ASN A 265 -23.16 -7.29 -7.75
N ALA A 266 -22.72 -6.31 -8.53
CA ALA A 266 -22.84 -6.31 -9.99
C ALA A 266 -21.88 -7.29 -10.69
N ASN A 267 -21.02 -7.98 -9.94
CA ASN A 267 -20.03 -8.93 -10.44
C ASN A 267 -20.63 -10.35 -10.45
N THR A 268 -21.21 -10.76 -11.59
CA THR A 268 -21.74 -12.12 -11.71
C THR A 268 -20.62 -13.15 -11.70
N ARG A 269 -20.91 -14.34 -11.15
CA ARG A 269 -19.94 -15.44 -11.08
C ARG A 269 -19.38 -15.81 -12.45
N GLU A 270 -20.21 -15.76 -13.49
CA GLU A 270 -19.83 -16.06 -14.87
C GLU A 270 -18.86 -15.01 -15.40
N SER A 271 -19.10 -13.72 -15.14
CA SER A 271 -18.21 -12.64 -15.58
C SER A 271 -16.85 -12.71 -14.88
N LEU A 272 -16.84 -12.93 -13.56
CA LEU A 272 -15.62 -13.10 -12.77
C LEU A 272 -14.82 -14.33 -13.23
N ALA A 273 -15.50 -15.44 -13.48
CA ALA A 273 -14.85 -16.65 -13.98
C ALA A 273 -14.25 -16.44 -15.38
N ALA A 274 -14.96 -15.76 -16.28
CA ALA A 274 -14.47 -15.47 -17.63
C ALA A 274 -13.18 -14.63 -17.59
N THR A 275 -13.17 -13.52 -16.86
CA THR A 275 -11.98 -12.67 -16.71
C THR A 275 -10.84 -13.42 -16.03
N ARG A 276 -11.13 -14.17 -14.95
CA ARG A 276 -10.12 -15.00 -14.28
C ARG A 276 -9.50 -16.00 -15.24
N ASP A 277 -10.31 -16.74 -16.00
CA ASP A 277 -9.82 -17.81 -16.87
C ASP A 277 -9.00 -17.24 -18.04
N GLU A 278 -9.38 -16.08 -18.59
CA GLU A 278 -8.59 -15.33 -19.57
C GLU A 278 -7.20 -14.95 -19.01
N LEU A 279 -7.15 -14.38 -17.80
CA LEU A 279 -5.89 -14.01 -17.15
C LEU A 279 -5.02 -15.24 -16.83
N LEU A 280 -5.63 -16.34 -16.38
CA LEU A 280 -4.92 -17.59 -16.12
C LEU A 280 -4.33 -18.18 -17.41
N GLU A 281 -5.05 -18.11 -18.53
CA GLU A 281 -4.55 -18.51 -19.84
C GLU A 281 -3.38 -17.62 -20.30
N MET A 282 -3.51 -16.30 -20.15
CA MET A 282 -2.43 -15.36 -20.42
C MET A 282 -1.16 -15.70 -19.61
N LEU A 283 -1.31 -15.91 -18.30
CA LEU A 283 -0.20 -16.26 -17.41
C LEU A 283 0.41 -17.63 -17.74
N ASN A 284 -0.38 -18.60 -18.22
CA ASN A 284 0.13 -19.88 -18.73
C ASN A 284 1.03 -19.72 -19.96
N GLY A 285 0.81 -18.67 -20.76
CA GLY A 285 1.59 -18.38 -21.97
C GLY A 285 3.00 -17.83 -21.69
N LEU A 286 3.27 -17.37 -20.47
CA LEU A 286 4.60 -16.87 -20.09
C LEU A 286 5.61 -18.03 -20.07
N LYS A 287 6.75 -17.84 -20.76
CA LYS A 287 7.86 -18.82 -20.79
C LYS A 287 8.69 -18.78 -19.50
N GLY A 288 8.03 -19.01 -18.36
CA GLY A 288 8.64 -19.01 -17.03
C GLY A 288 9.28 -17.67 -16.63
N ALA A 289 9.89 -17.67 -15.45
CA ALA A 289 10.52 -16.47 -14.91
C ALA A 289 11.75 -16.02 -15.76
N PRO A 290 11.80 -14.75 -16.21
CA PRO A 290 12.92 -14.22 -16.98
C PRO A 290 14.23 -14.30 -16.19
N SER A 291 15.30 -14.74 -16.87
CA SER A 291 16.66 -14.81 -16.33
C SER A 291 17.42 -13.50 -16.61
N LEU A 292 18.29 -13.12 -15.67
CA LEU A 292 19.09 -11.88 -15.79
C LEU A 292 20.53 -12.18 -16.21
N GLN A 293 21.09 -11.23 -16.95
CA GLN A 293 22.55 -11.05 -17.06
C GLN A 293 23.04 -10.23 -15.86
N ILE A 294 24.25 -10.52 -15.38
CA ILE A 294 24.90 -9.80 -14.29
C ILE A 294 25.03 -8.32 -14.69
N HIS A 295 24.64 -7.40 -13.81
CA HIS A 295 24.81 -5.95 -14.00
C HIS A 295 25.37 -5.32 -12.72
N ASP A 296 26.10 -4.22 -12.86
CA ASP A 296 26.62 -3.47 -11.73
C ASP A 296 25.46 -2.82 -10.96
N VAL A 297 25.40 -3.08 -9.66
CA VAL A 297 24.42 -2.52 -8.74
C VAL A 297 24.90 -1.12 -8.32
N PRO A 298 24.10 -0.05 -8.54
CA PRO A 298 24.45 1.28 -8.05
C PRO A 298 24.65 1.26 -6.52
N PRO A 299 25.61 2.06 -5.99
CA PRO A 299 25.87 2.09 -4.55
C PRO A 299 24.64 2.54 -3.75
N ASP A 300 24.49 1.99 -2.55
CA ASP A 300 23.45 2.39 -1.61
C ASP A 300 23.63 3.85 -1.20
N TRP A 301 22.52 4.58 -1.08
CA TRP A 301 22.56 5.99 -0.66
C TRP A 301 23.03 6.15 0.79
N ASN A 302 22.84 5.11 1.61
CA ASN A 302 23.26 5.06 3.01
C ASN A 302 24.06 3.79 3.30
N SER A 303 25.37 3.84 3.01
CA SER A 303 26.32 2.73 3.23
C SER A 303 26.46 2.29 4.69
N LYS A 304 25.95 3.08 5.66
CA LYS A 304 26.05 2.80 7.09
C LYS A 304 24.96 1.89 7.63
N LEU A 305 23.87 1.63 6.90
CA LEU A 305 22.81 0.72 7.35
C LEU A 305 23.29 -0.72 7.60
N ARG A 306 24.37 -1.14 6.93
CA ARG A 306 25.06 -2.41 7.23
C ARG A 306 25.63 -2.50 8.67
N GLU A 307 25.81 -1.36 9.34
CA GLU A 307 26.42 -1.28 10.68
C GLU A 307 25.41 -0.97 11.78
N VAL A 308 24.18 -0.56 11.44
CA VAL A 308 23.15 -0.19 12.42
C VAL A 308 22.22 -1.37 12.65
N ASP A 309 22.59 -2.21 13.60
CA ASP A 309 21.71 -3.22 14.19
C ASP A 309 20.72 -2.54 15.14
N ASP A 310 19.62 -2.01 14.60
CA ASP A 310 18.52 -1.43 15.39
C ASP A 310 17.75 -2.50 16.19
N SER A 311 18.02 -3.79 16.00
CA SER A 311 17.37 -4.87 16.78
C SER A 311 17.77 -4.86 18.27
N ALA A 312 18.80 -4.10 18.64
CA ALA A 312 19.27 -3.93 20.01
C ALA A 312 18.62 -2.74 20.77
N GLN A 313 17.78 -1.93 20.10
CA GLN A 313 17.09 -0.82 20.76
C GLN A 313 15.67 -1.22 21.15
N ASP A 314 15.29 -0.87 22.38
CA ASP A 314 13.95 -1.08 22.91
C ASP A 314 12.91 -0.46 21.94
N PRO A 315 11.97 -1.26 21.39
CA PRO A 315 10.99 -0.77 20.42
C PRO A 315 10.05 0.30 20.99
N ASP A 316 9.94 0.42 22.33
CA ASP A 316 9.15 1.45 23.01
C ASP A 316 9.98 2.69 23.42
N ALA A 317 11.30 2.65 23.26
CA ALA A 317 12.16 3.80 23.52
C ALA A 317 12.12 4.76 22.32
N LYS A 318 11.60 5.98 22.52
CA LYS A 318 11.74 7.05 21.52
C LYS A 318 13.23 7.27 21.22
N PRO A 319 13.69 7.06 19.97
CA PRO A 319 15.06 7.36 19.63
C PRO A 319 15.28 8.88 19.76
N PRO A 320 16.44 9.32 20.25
CA PRO A 320 16.75 10.74 20.31
C PRO A 320 16.66 11.32 18.89
N ALA A 321 15.84 12.35 18.69
CA ALA A 321 15.65 12.98 17.39
C ALA A 321 17.02 13.43 16.84
N LEU A 322 17.51 12.74 15.81
CA LEU A 322 18.80 13.01 15.22
C LEU A 322 18.63 14.04 14.09
N ASP A 323 19.41 15.12 14.10
CA ASP A 323 19.49 16.00 12.94
C ASP A 323 20.28 15.29 11.83
N LEU A 324 19.57 14.81 10.81
CA LEU A 324 20.13 14.08 9.67
C LEU A 324 21.13 14.89 8.83
N LYS A 325 21.20 16.23 8.99
CA LYS A 325 22.21 17.07 8.31
C LYS A 325 23.49 17.25 9.12
N THR A 326 23.41 17.25 10.45
CA THR A 326 24.55 17.62 11.32
C THR A 326 25.05 16.48 12.21
N GLY A 327 24.29 15.39 12.32
CA GLY A 327 24.59 14.26 13.22
C GLY A 327 24.47 14.62 14.71
N ALA A 328 23.93 15.80 15.03
CA ALA A 328 23.73 16.24 16.41
C ALA A 328 22.39 15.71 16.96
N ILE A 329 22.38 15.39 18.25
CA ILE A 329 21.14 15.11 18.99
C ILE A 329 20.36 16.43 19.07
N LYS A 330 19.17 16.46 18.46
CA LYS A 330 18.26 17.61 18.52
C LYS A 330 17.82 17.77 19.98
N ARG A 331 18.21 18.87 20.62
CA ARG A 331 17.62 19.25 21.92
C ARG A 331 16.17 19.64 21.67
N GLU A 332 15.26 18.88 22.26
CA GLU A 332 13.82 19.15 22.23
C GLU A 332 13.55 20.58 22.71
N HIS A 333 12.79 21.35 21.93
CA HIS A 333 12.48 22.73 22.24
C HIS A 333 11.24 22.76 23.14
N PRO A 334 11.24 23.46 24.29
CA PRO A 334 10.12 23.49 25.25
C PRO A 334 8.81 24.11 24.72
N ALA A 335 8.76 24.50 23.45
CA ALA A 335 7.54 24.97 22.78
C ALA A 335 6.67 23.83 22.22
N GLU A 336 7.19 22.61 22.12
CA GLU A 336 6.44 21.43 21.64
C GLU A 336 5.51 20.83 22.73
N PHE A 337 5.56 21.36 23.95
CA PHE A 337 4.67 21.01 25.06
C PHE A 337 4.15 22.27 25.76
N ALA A 338 3.44 23.14 25.05
CA ALA A 338 2.60 24.11 25.72
C ALA A 338 1.26 23.44 26.11
N PRO A 339 0.91 23.29 27.40
CA PRO A 339 -0.44 22.91 27.77
C PRO A 339 -1.41 23.99 27.28
N ARG A 340 -2.58 23.57 26.77
CA ARG A 340 -3.68 24.51 26.50
C ARG A 340 -3.97 25.28 27.80
N PRO A 341 -4.18 26.61 27.75
CA PRO A 341 -4.34 27.43 28.94
C PRO A 341 -5.52 27.03 29.86
N ASP A 342 -6.39 26.13 29.40
CA ASP A 342 -7.63 25.75 30.08
C ASP A 342 -7.67 24.27 30.55
N ALA A 343 -6.54 23.57 30.59
CA ALA A 343 -6.50 22.19 31.08
C ALA A 343 -6.58 22.14 32.62
N PRO A 344 -7.53 21.37 33.21
CA PRO A 344 -7.59 21.20 34.67
C PRO A 344 -6.35 20.46 35.19
N PRO A 345 -5.90 20.75 36.42
CA PRO A 345 -4.70 20.14 36.98
C PRO A 345 -4.89 18.62 37.15
N PRO A 346 -3.82 17.82 36.95
CA PRO A 346 -3.88 16.38 37.14
C PRO A 346 -4.23 16.03 38.60
N PRO A 347 -4.99 14.95 38.83
CA PRO A 347 -5.36 14.53 40.18
C PRO A 347 -4.11 14.16 40.98
N ALA A 348 -4.09 14.56 42.26
CA ALA A 348 -3.00 14.25 43.18
C ALA A 348 -2.86 12.72 43.36
N PRO A 349 -1.63 12.20 43.45
CA PRO A 349 -1.40 10.78 43.72
C PRO A 349 -2.05 10.40 45.06
N MET A 350 -2.85 9.34 45.05
CA MET A 350 -3.31 8.71 46.28
C MET A 350 -2.11 8.02 46.93
N ASP A 351 -1.83 8.38 48.18
CA ASP A 351 -0.87 7.67 49.01
C ASP A 351 -1.44 6.28 49.41
N ILE A 352 -0.73 5.25 48.93
CA ILE A 352 -0.72 3.81 49.26
C ILE A 352 -1.88 2.95 48.73
#